data_AF-A0A1E7F9H6-F1
#
_entry.id   AF-A0A1E7F9H6-F1
#
_cell.length_a   1.000
_cell.length_b   1.000
_cell.length_c   1.000
_cell.angle_alpha   90.00
_cell.angle_beta   90.00
_cell.angle_gamma   90.00
#
_symmetry.space_group_name_H-M   'P 1'
#
loop_
_entity.id
_entity.type
_entity.pdbx_description
1 polymer ?
#
loop_
_entity_poly.entity_id
_entity_poly.type
_entity_poly.pdbx_seq_one_letter_code
_entity_poly.pdbx_strand_id
1 'polypeptide(L)'
;MDDMFRFAYDFNQSLDSWDVSQVETMRSMFGGASSFNQPVDSWNVSQVETMRSMFGGASSFNQPVDSWDVSQVETMRSMFSGAISFNQPIDSWDVSQVKDMYGMFRRAGFFNQPIDSWNVSQVEDMERLFYRAYSFNQPIDSWNVSKVEDMFGMLYGVFSFNQCLSTWAEKTSDTVRTRFMLKDTDCPNGIESPDATIGPWCQDNTQGCFAPGFGTPTGAPTGTKNPNECNNVDESDFSFKGKSCKKYLKKKTEKKCKNRIDGVLVADSCPSLCKRFCPPCKDKSGKIKLENGKSFNCKKIKKKKKCNSITKSGASAKEICPVACKFEGC
;
A
#
# COMPACT_ATOMS: atom_id res chain seq x y z
N MET A 1 -18.13 5.64 16.35
CA MET A 1 -17.94 6.92 15.62
C MET A 1 -17.84 6.62 14.12
N ASP A 2 -18.93 6.13 13.55
CA ASP A 2 -18.96 5.61 12.18
C ASP A 2 -19.33 6.68 11.15
N ASP A 3 -18.73 6.59 9.97
CA ASP A 3 -19.05 7.33 8.75
C ASP A 3 -19.04 8.88 8.86
N MET A 4 -18.53 9.45 9.97
CA MET A 4 -18.70 10.87 10.32
C MET A 4 -18.25 11.88 9.24
N PHE A 5 -17.11 11.64 8.60
CA PHE A 5 -16.57 12.43 7.49
C PHE A 5 -16.51 11.63 6.19
N ARG A 6 -17.32 10.58 6.07
CA ARG A 6 -17.36 9.77 4.86
C ARG A 6 -17.78 10.60 3.67
N PHE A 7 -17.01 10.52 2.59
CA PHE A 7 -17.18 11.29 1.36
C PHE A 7 -17.14 12.82 1.56
N ALA A 8 -16.62 13.30 2.69
CA ALA A 8 -16.33 14.70 2.90
C ALA A 8 -15.04 15.06 2.13
N TYR A 9 -15.14 15.12 0.79
CA TYR A 9 -14.00 15.13 -0.13
C TYR A 9 -12.97 16.22 0.14
N ASP A 10 -13.44 17.39 0.58
CA ASP A 10 -12.64 18.58 0.86
C ASP A 10 -12.33 18.77 2.35
N PHE A 11 -12.81 17.86 3.22
CA PHE A 11 -12.58 17.95 4.65
C PHE A 11 -11.10 17.73 4.98
N ASN A 12 -10.53 18.72 5.67
CA ASN A 12 -9.13 18.71 6.13
C ASN A 12 -8.94 19.71 7.29
N GLN A 13 -9.96 19.85 8.14
CA GLN A 13 -9.92 20.75 9.30
C GLN A 13 -9.33 20.00 10.50
N SER A 14 -8.58 20.72 11.35
CA SER A 14 -7.91 20.13 12.53
C SER A 14 -8.92 19.45 13.47
N LEU A 15 -8.47 18.34 14.07
CA LEU A 15 -9.21 17.52 15.03
C LEU A 15 -8.43 17.36 16.35
N ASP A 16 -7.45 18.22 16.61
CA ASP A 16 -6.49 18.06 17.72
C ASP A 16 -7.16 18.07 19.11
N SER A 17 -8.37 18.64 19.23
CA SER A 17 -9.10 18.77 20.49
C SER A 17 -10.09 17.63 20.76
N TRP A 18 -10.11 16.60 19.92
CA TRP A 18 -11.09 15.51 20.03
C TRP A 18 -10.64 14.47 21.05
N ASP A 19 -11.53 14.17 21.99
CA ASP A 19 -11.39 12.99 22.84
C ASP A 19 -12.15 11.82 22.22
N VAL A 20 -11.40 10.81 21.81
CA VAL A 20 -11.93 9.56 21.22
C VAL A 20 -11.66 8.34 22.11
N SER A 21 -11.26 8.55 23.37
CA SER A 21 -10.83 7.48 24.28
C SER A 21 -11.91 6.45 24.62
N GLN A 22 -13.19 6.79 24.41
CA GLN A 22 -14.35 5.92 24.64
C GLN A 22 -14.98 5.40 23.33
N VAL A 23 -14.32 5.62 22.19
CA VAL A 23 -14.85 5.19 20.90
C VAL A 23 -14.48 3.72 20.66
N GLU A 24 -15.49 2.87 20.50
CA GLU A 24 -15.32 1.45 20.19
C GLU A 24 -15.27 1.16 18.68
N THR A 25 -15.83 2.05 17.85
CA THR A 25 -15.93 1.86 16.40
C THR A 25 -15.47 3.09 15.63
N MET A 26 -14.65 2.93 14.58
CA MET A 26 -14.22 4.02 13.70
C MET A 26 -14.47 3.70 12.22
N ARG A 27 -15.55 2.98 11.94
CA ARG A 27 -15.83 2.48 10.59
C ARG A 27 -16.02 3.63 9.62
N SER A 28 -15.26 3.63 8.54
CA SER A 28 -15.32 4.61 7.45
C SER A 28 -15.31 6.07 7.89
N MET A 29 -14.75 6.40 9.07
CA MET A 29 -14.80 7.75 9.63
C MET A 29 -14.32 8.81 8.63
N PHE A 30 -13.26 8.52 7.87
CA PHE A 30 -12.72 9.35 6.78
C PHE A 30 -12.81 8.66 5.41
N GLY A 31 -13.71 7.68 5.26
CA GLY A 31 -13.84 6.91 4.03
C GLY A 31 -14.17 7.83 2.83
N GLY A 32 -13.29 7.94 1.86
CA GLY A 32 -13.45 8.82 0.70
C GLY A 32 -13.24 10.32 0.99
N ALA A 33 -12.82 10.70 2.20
CA ALA A 33 -12.40 12.08 2.51
C ALA A 33 -11.07 12.40 1.83
N SER A 34 -11.10 12.58 0.51
CA SER A 34 -9.92 12.50 -0.36
C SER A 34 -8.81 13.51 -0.04
N SER A 35 -9.16 14.65 0.56
CA SER A 35 -8.24 15.73 0.95
C SER A 35 -7.79 15.66 2.41
N PHE A 36 -8.34 14.75 3.22
CA PHE A 36 -8.03 14.64 4.64
C PHE A 36 -6.59 14.20 4.85
N ASN A 37 -5.84 14.99 5.63
CA ASN A 37 -4.44 14.75 5.98
C ASN A 37 -4.05 15.50 7.27
N GLN A 38 -4.97 15.58 8.23
CA GLN A 38 -4.71 16.20 9.54
C GLN A 38 -4.11 15.19 10.52
N PRO A 39 -3.25 15.64 11.44
CA PRO A 39 -2.66 14.76 12.44
C PRO A 39 -3.74 14.11 13.30
N VAL A 40 -3.56 12.82 13.57
CA VAL A 40 -4.46 12.00 14.41
C VAL A 40 -3.68 11.07 15.35
N ASP A 41 -2.34 11.17 15.36
CA ASP A 41 -1.45 10.33 16.17
C ASP A 41 -1.72 10.48 17.67
N SER A 42 -2.20 11.65 18.13
CA SER A 42 -2.53 11.91 19.54
C SER A 42 -3.82 11.24 20.03
N TRP A 43 -4.57 10.58 19.17
CA TRP A 43 -5.83 9.93 19.54
C TRP A 43 -5.58 8.65 20.35
N ASN A 44 -6.29 8.54 21.48
CA ASN A 44 -6.35 7.28 22.22
C ASN A 44 -7.38 6.36 21.56
N VAL A 45 -6.92 5.34 20.83
CA VAL A 45 -7.76 4.36 20.13
C VAL A 45 -7.77 2.97 20.79
N SER A 46 -7.30 2.86 22.03
CA SER A 46 -7.15 1.57 22.75
C SER A 46 -8.45 0.81 23.00
N GLN A 47 -9.61 1.46 22.88
CA GLN A 47 -10.93 0.83 23.01
C GLN A 47 -11.56 0.48 21.66
N VAL A 48 -10.91 0.83 20.54
CA VAL A 48 -11.48 0.60 19.20
C VAL A 48 -11.37 -0.87 18.82
N GLU A 49 -12.51 -1.50 18.55
CA GLU A 49 -12.61 -2.89 18.10
C GLU A 49 -12.66 -2.99 16.56
N THR A 50 -13.06 -1.92 15.86
CA THR A 50 -13.17 -1.91 14.40
C THR A 50 -12.68 -0.62 13.74
N MET A 51 -11.75 -0.77 12.80
CA MET A 51 -11.21 0.31 11.97
C MET A 51 -11.55 0.13 10.48
N ARG A 52 -12.61 -0.63 10.19
CA ARG A 52 -13.02 -0.95 8.82
C ARG A 52 -13.15 0.30 7.96
N SER A 53 -12.35 0.37 6.90
CA SER A 53 -12.37 1.45 5.91
C SER A 53 -12.16 2.86 6.47
N MET A 54 -11.60 3.01 7.67
CA MET A 54 -11.45 4.30 8.36
C MET A 54 -10.84 5.38 7.44
N PHE A 55 -9.79 5.05 6.68
CA PHE A 55 -9.14 5.91 5.68
C PHE A 55 -9.33 5.42 4.24
N GLY A 56 -10.30 4.54 4.00
CA GLY A 56 -10.54 3.95 2.68
C GLY A 56 -10.92 5.02 1.66
N GLY A 57 -10.04 5.35 0.72
CA GLY A 57 -10.22 6.41 -0.27
C GLY A 57 -9.77 7.80 0.19
N ALA A 58 -9.22 7.94 1.40
CA ALA A 58 -8.58 9.17 1.88
C ALA A 58 -7.21 9.36 1.18
N SER A 59 -7.25 9.65 -0.13
CA SER A 59 -6.10 9.57 -1.03
C SER A 59 -4.87 10.40 -0.62
N SER A 60 -5.09 11.48 0.14
CA SER A 60 -4.04 12.40 0.60
C SER A 60 -3.52 12.09 2.01
N PHE A 61 -4.14 11.16 2.73
CA PHE A 61 -3.77 10.84 4.11
C PHE A 61 -2.38 10.19 4.16
N ASN A 62 -1.49 10.78 4.94
CA ASN A 62 -0.13 10.29 5.19
C ASN A 62 0.40 10.85 6.51
N GLN A 63 -0.42 10.81 7.56
CA GLN A 63 -0.03 11.26 8.90
C GLN A 63 0.38 10.07 9.77
N PRO A 64 1.32 10.27 10.73
CA PRO A 64 1.72 9.23 11.66
C PRO A 64 0.52 8.65 12.41
N VAL A 65 0.57 7.34 12.63
CA VAL A 65 -0.41 6.55 13.39
C VAL A 65 0.27 5.40 14.16
N ASP A 66 1.59 5.39 14.20
CA ASP A 66 2.39 4.30 14.80
C ASP A 66 2.21 4.24 16.33
N SER A 67 1.83 5.36 16.96
CA SER A 67 1.59 5.42 18.41
C SER A 67 0.24 4.84 18.87
N TRP A 68 -0.61 4.45 17.93
CA TRP A 68 -1.94 3.90 18.24
C TRP A 68 -1.84 2.50 18.84
N ASP A 69 -2.49 2.32 19.99
CA ASP A 69 -2.77 0.99 20.55
C ASP A 69 -3.95 0.36 19.79
N VAL A 70 -3.64 -0.55 18.87
CA VAL A 70 -4.62 -1.28 18.05
C VAL A 70 -4.85 -2.72 18.54
N SER A 71 -4.39 -3.06 19.75
CA SER A 71 -4.41 -4.43 20.28
C SER A 71 -5.81 -5.03 20.45
N GLN A 72 -6.85 -4.19 20.52
CA GLN A 72 -8.26 -4.61 20.60
C GLN A 72 -8.96 -4.68 19.23
N VAL A 73 -8.31 -4.25 18.13
CA VAL A 73 -8.94 -4.20 16.82
C VAL A 73 -9.10 -5.60 16.24
N GLU A 74 -10.32 -6.02 15.95
CA GLU A 74 -10.62 -7.31 15.34
C GLU A 74 -10.69 -7.25 13.79
N THR A 75 -10.96 -6.07 13.21
CA THR A 75 -11.03 -5.91 11.76
C THR A 75 -10.42 -4.60 11.27
N MET A 76 -9.51 -4.74 10.30
CA MET A 76 -8.86 -3.63 9.57
C MET A 76 -9.25 -3.62 8.10
N ARG A 77 -10.37 -4.27 7.76
CA ARG A 77 -10.89 -4.40 6.40
C ARG A 77 -10.88 -3.06 5.66
N SER A 78 -10.08 -3.01 4.59
CA SER A 78 -9.97 -1.86 3.69
C SER A 78 -9.58 -0.55 4.37
N MET A 79 -8.97 -0.59 5.57
CA MET A 79 -8.64 0.60 6.38
C MET A 79 -7.90 1.68 5.58
N PHE A 80 -6.93 1.29 4.75
CA PHE A 80 -6.15 2.18 3.88
C PHE A 80 -6.41 1.93 2.38
N SER A 81 -7.50 1.26 2.02
CA SER A 81 -7.81 0.97 0.61
C SER A 81 -7.96 2.26 -0.19
N GLY A 82 -7.06 2.53 -1.13
CA GLY A 82 -7.05 3.76 -1.93
C GLY A 82 -6.54 5.00 -1.19
N ALA A 83 -5.93 4.84 -0.01
CA ALA A 83 -5.13 5.87 0.65
C ALA A 83 -3.78 5.97 -0.07
N ILE A 84 -3.79 6.49 -1.30
CA ILE A 84 -2.66 6.42 -2.25
C ILE A 84 -1.35 6.90 -1.62
N SER A 85 -1.41 8.01 -0.87
CA SER A 85 -0.25 8.68 -0.28
C SER A 85 0.29 8.05 1.01
N PHE A 86 -0.42 7.10 1.61
CA PHE A 86 -0.07 6.53 2.91
C PHE A 86 1.20 5.69 2.81
N ASN A 87 2.21 6.05 3.60
CA ASN A 87 3.48 5.33 3.71
C ASN A 87 4.14 5.61 5.08
N GLN A 88 3.36 5.58 6.15
CA GLN A 88 3.84 5.79 7.52
C GLN A 88 4.15 4.46 8.20
N PRO A 89 5.18 4.41 9.07
CA PRO A 89 5.49 3.20 9.82
C PRO A 89 4.30 2.75 10.66
N ILE A 90 4.09 1.44 10.71
CA ILE A 90 3.04 0.76 11.47
C ILE A 90 3.51 -0.62 11.95
N ASP A 91 4.81 -0.90 11.90
CA ASP A 91 5.38 -2.19 12.30
C ASP A 91 5.18 -2.45 13.81
N SER A 92 5.03 -1.37 14.61
CA SER A 92 4.82 -1.46 16.06
C SER A 92 3.41 -1.90 16.47
N TRP A 93 2.45 -1.94 15.54
CA TRP A 93 1.07 -2.30 15.82
C TRP A 93 0.93 -3.76 16.26
N ASP A 94 0.28 -3.98 17.39
CA ASP A 94 -0.16 -5.31 17.80
C ASP A 94 -1.45 -5.68 17.03
N VAL A 95 -1.28 -6.41 15.93
CA VAL A 95 -2.39 -6.91 15.09
C VAL A 95 -2.84 -8.33 15.48
N SER A 96 -2.45 -8.84 16.65
CA SER A 96 -2.66 -10.24 17.03
C SER A 96 -4.13 -10.65 17.20
N GLN A 97 -5.05 -9.69 17.37
CA GLN A 97 -6.50 -9.94 17.43
C GLN A 97 -7.22 -9.76 16.09
N VAL A 98 -6.53 -9.27 15.05
CA VAL A 98 -7.15 -8.99 13.75
C VAL A 98 -7.49 -10.30 13.04
N LYS A 99 -8.74 -10.43 12.61
CA LYS A 99 -9.27 -11.59 11.85
C LYS A 99 -9.47 -11.27 10.37
N ASP A 100 -9.87 -10.03 10.04
CA ASP A 100 -10.19 -9.60 8.67
C ASP A 100 -9.28 -8.43 8.24
N MET A 101 -8.40 -8.70 7.27
CA MET A 101 -7.54 -7.73 6.61
C MET A 101 -7.92 -7.49 5.14
N TYR A 102 -9.12 -7.88 4.70
CA TYR A 102 -9.60 -7.77 3.32
C TYR A 102 -9.25 -6.39 2.74
N GLY A 103 -8.40 -6.38 1.72
CA GLY A 103 -8.00 -5.18 0.99
C GLY A 103 -7.47 -4.03 1.84
N MET A 104 -6.89 -4.27 3.03
CA MET A 104 -6.43 -3.20 3.94
C MET A 104 -5.56 -2.16 3.21
N PHE A 105 -4.65 -2.58 2.34
CA PHE A 105 -3.77 -1.73 1.53
C PHE A 105 -4.09 -1.77 0.04
N ARG A 106 -5.29 -2.22 -0.36
CA ARG A 106 -5.70 -2.26 -1.77
C ARG A 106 -5.53 -0.86 -2.39
N ARG A 107 -4.66 -0.74 -3.40
CA ARG A 107 -4.33 0.54 -4.06
C ARG A 107 -3.72 1.62 -3.16
N ALA A 108 -3.12 1.25 -2.03
CA ALA A 108 -2.23 2.12 -1.27
C ALA A 108 -0.89 2.22 -2.02
N GLY A 109 -0.87 3.01 -3.11
CA GLY A 109 0.17 2.93 -4.13
C GLY A 109 1.60 3.19 -3.64
N PHE A 110 1.77 3.99 -2.59
CA PHE A 110 3.08 4.31 -2.00
C PHE A 110 3.46 3.48 -0.77
N PHE A 111 2.58 2.63 -0.25
CA PHE A 111 2.86 1.88 0.97
C PHE A 111 3.97 0.85 0.74
N ASN A 112 5.06 0.97 1.48
CA ASN A 112 6.20 0.05 1.45
C ASN A 112 6.96 0.06 2.79
N GLN A 113 6.24 0.15 3.91
CA GLN A 113 6.82 0.12 5.25
C GLN A 113 6.95 -1.31 5.76
N PRO A 114 8.00 -1.63 6.53
CA PRO A 114 8.15 -2.95 7.14
C PRO A 114 6.92 -3.28 8.00
N ILE A 115 6.52 -4.54 7.93
CA ILE A 115 5.40 -5.16 8.65
C ILE A 115 5.71 -6.64 8.94
N ASP A 116 6.97 -7.04 8.83
CA ASP A 116 7.42 -8.42 8.99
C ASP A 116 7.30 -8.92 10.44
N SER A 117 7.19 -7.99 11.40
CA SER A 117 7.01 -8.28 12.82
C SER A 117 5.56 -8.54 13.23
N TRP A 118 4.59 -8.26 12.36
CA TRP A 118 3.17 -8.44 12.64
C TRP A 118 2.80 -9.89 12.95
N ASN A 119 2.08 -10.10 14.05
CA ASN A 119 1.49 -11.39 14.37
C ASN A 119 0.13 -11.55 13.68
N VAL A 120 0.14 -12.14 12.47
CA VAL A 120 -1.08 -12.39 11.67
C VAL A 120 -1.70 -13.77 11.90
N SER A 121 -1.35 -14.47 12.98
CA SER A 121 -1.78 -15.87 13.23
C SER A 121 -3.29 -16.06 13.44
N GLN A 122 -4.04 -14.97 13.68
CA GLN A 122 -5.51 -15.00 13.79
C GLN A 122 -6.22 -14.53 12.51
N VAL A 123 -5.49 -14.08 11.48
CA VAL A 123 -6.09 -13.56 10.26
C VAL A 123 -6.66 -14.69 9.41
N GLU A 124 -7.93 -14.56 9.04
CA GLU A 124 -8.69 -15.50 8.21
C GLU A 124 -8.83 -15.01 6.76
N ASP A 125 -8.95 -13.68 6.56
CA ASP A 125 -9.14 -13.07 5.23
C ASP A 125 -8.02 -12.07 4.87
N MET A 126 -7.23 -12.42 3.85
CA MET A 126 -6.22 -11.55 3.22
C MET A 126 -6.54 -11.26 1.74
N GLU A 127 -7.78 -11.47 1.30
CA GLU A 127 -8.20 -11.20 -0.07
C GLU A 127 -7.86 -9.75 -0.44
N ARG A 128 -7.13 -9.60 -1.55
CA ARG A 128 -6.69 -8.31 -2.09
C ARG A 128 -5.89 -7.43 -1.13
N LEU A 129 -5.28 -7.97 -0.06
CA LEU A 129 -4.58 -7.19 0.97
C LEU A 129 -3.69 -6.07 0.40
N PHE A 130 -2.84 -6.40 -0.57
CA PHE A 130 -1.94 -5.48 -1.29
C PHE A 130 -2.32 -5.33 -2.76
N TYR A 131 -3.56 -5.62 -3.15
CA TYR A 131 -3.99 -5.55 -4.55
C TYR A 131 -3.67 -4.16 -5.14
N ARG A 132 -2.75 -4.13 -6.10
CA ARG A 132 -2.22 -2.92 -6.75
C ARG A 132 -1.59 -1.90 -5.77
N ALA A 133 -1.00 -2.35 -4.68
CA ALA A 133 -0.11 -1.55 -3.84
C ALA A 133 1.27 -1.47 -4.49
N TYR A 134 1.39 -0.69 -5.56
CA TYR A 134 2.51 -0.76 -6.53
C TYR A 134 3.93 -0.72 -5.93
N SER A 135 4.13 -0.05 -4.79
CA SER A 135 5.45 0.10 -4.18
C SER A 135 5.81 -0.99 -3.17
N PHE A 136 4.86 -1.86 -2.80
CA PHE A 136 5.07 -2.85 -1.73
C PHE A 136 6.07 -3.93 -2.13
N ASN A 137 7.16 -4.07 -1.38
CA ASN A 137 8.19 -5.09 -1.61
C ASN A 137 8.88 -5.46 -0.29
N GLN A 138 8.11 -5.64 0.78
CA GLN A 138 8.61 -5.99 2.11
C GLN A 138 8.58 -7.51 2.35
N PRO A 139 9.55 -8.07 3.08
CA PRO A 139 9.58 -9.49 3.37
C PRO A 139 8.39 -9.85 4.27
N ILE A 140 7.62 -10.87 3.88
CA ILE A 140 6.47 -11.37 4.68
C ILE A 140 6.49 -12.90 4.83
N ASP A 141 7.61 -13.56 4.47
CA ASP A 141 7.77 -15.01 4.66
C ASP A 141 7.67 -15.43 6.13
N SER A 142 7.99 -14.52 7.06
CA SER A 142 7.92 -14.74 8.52
C SER A 142 6.50 -14.93 9.04
N TRP A 143 5.49 -14.43 8.33
CA TRP A 143 4.10 -14.47 8.78
C TRP A 143 3.59 -15.90 8.97
N ASN A 144 2.79 -16.08 10.03
CA ASN A 144 2.04 -17.32 10.26
C ASN A 144 0.68 -17.19 9.58
N VAL A 145 0.54 -17.81 8.40
CA VAL A 145 -0.67 -17.76 7.56
C VAL A 145 -1.56 -19.01 7.69
N SER A 146 -1.39 -19.80 8.75
CA SER A 146 -2.08 -21.09 8.90
C SER A 146 -3.60 -21.02 9.05
N LYS A 147 -4.14 -19.86 9.44
CA LYS A 147 -5.58 -19.63 9.52
C LYS A 147 -6.17 -18.93 8.30
N VAL A 148 -5.36 -18.49 7.34
CA VAL A 148 -5.85 -17.72 6.20
C VAL A 148 -6.62 -18.65 5.26
N GLU A 149 -7.87 -18.31 4.99
CA GLU A 149 -8.76 -19.04 4.10
C GLU A 149 -8.78 -18.43 2.68
N ASP A 150 -8.54 -17.12 2.56
CA ASP A 150 -8.55 -16.41 1.28
C ASP A 150 -7.33 -15.48 1.09
N MET A 151 -6.61 -15.70 0.00
CA MET A 151 -5.50 -14.88 -0.51
C MET A 151 -5.75 -14.45 -1.96
N PHE A 152 -7.00 -14.47 -2.44
CA PHE A 152 -7.35 -14.13 -3.80
C PHE A 152 -6.81 -12.74 -4.15
N GLY A 153 -5.95 -12.69 -5.17
CA GLY A 153 -5.34 -11.45 -5.63
C GLY A 153 -4.59 -10.65 -4.56
N MET A 154 -4.09 -11.29 -3.50
CA MET A 154 -3.44 -10.62 -2.36
C MET A 154 -2.33 -9.65 -2.80
N LEU A 155 -1.46 -10.07 -3.72
CA LEU A 155 -0.34 -9.28 -4.28
C LEU A 155 -0.53 -8.98 -5.78
N TYR A 156 -1.76 -9.08 -6.29
CA TYR A 156 -2.04 -8.81 -7.70
C TYR A 156 -1.57 -7.41 -8.10
N GLY A 157 -0.76 -7.30 -9.15
CA GLY A 157 -0.31 -6.02 -9.70
C GLY A 157 0.63 -5.26 -8.77
N VAL A 158 1.28 -5.95 -7.85
CA VAL A 158 2.41 -5.43 -7.08
C VAL A 158 3.68 -5.70 -7.88
N PHE A 159 3.88 -4.91 -8.94
CA PHE A 159 4.82 -5.23 -10.01
C PHE A 159 6.24 -5.52 -9.54
N SER A 160 6.74 -4.80 -8.53
CA SER A 160 8.12 -4.99 -8.03
C SER A 160 8.25 -6.04 -6.92
N PHE A 161 7.17 -6.74 -6.56
CA PHE A 161 7.21 -7.75 -5.51
C PHE A 161 8.02 -8.96 -5.97
N ASN A 162 9.16 -9.16 -5.33
CA ASN A 162 10.07 -10.28 -5.56
C ASN A 162 10.61 -10.86 -4.24
N GLN A 163 9.89 -10.63 -3.14
CA GLN A 163 10.28 -11.14 -1.82
C GLN A 163 9.95 -12.62 -1.69
N CYS A 164 10.61 -13.25 -0.73
CA CYS A 164 10.43 -14.65 -0.43
C CYS A 164 9.02 -14.96 0.11
N LEU A 165 8.43 -16.08 -0.34
CA LEU A 165 7.24 -16.75 0.24
C LEU A 165 7.43 -18.29 0.23
N SER A 166 8.65 -18.78 0.54
CA SER A 166 9.02 -20.18 0.30
C SER A 166 8.36 -21.13 1.29
N THR A 167 8.09 -20.62 2.49
CA THR A 167 7.52 -21.39 3.59
C THR A 167 5.99 -21.38 3.59
N TRP A 168 5.37 -20.60 2.72
CA TRP A 168 3.92 -20.36 2.75
C TRP A 168 3.10 -21.61 2.42
N ALA A 169 3.54 -22.42 1.46
CA ALA A 169 2.90 -23.70 1.12
C ALA A 169 2.88 -24.69 2.31
N GLU A 170 3.89 -24.62 3.19
CA GLU A 170 3.96 -25.48 4.39
C GLU A 170 3.10 -24.96 5.54
N LYS A 171 2.79 -23.66 5.53
CA LYS A 171 2.06 -22.97 6.59
C LYS A 171 0.58 -22.86 6.32
N THR A 172 0.15 -22.84 5.07
CA THR A 172 -1.24 -22.60 4.66
C THR A 172 -2.08 -23.87 4.65
N SER A 173 -3.40 -23.74 4.79
CA SER A 173 -4.36 -24.83 4.54
C SER A 173 -4.35 -25.22 3.05
N ASP A 174 -4.55 -26.50 2.74
CA ASP A 174 -4.70 -27.00 1.36
C ASP A 174 -5.95 -26.46 0.64
N THR A 175 -6.91 -25.92 1.39
CA THR A 175 -8.14 -25.29 0.88
C THR A 175 -8.03 -23.78 0.64
N VAL A 176 -6.88 -23.15 0.92
CA VAL A 176 -6.74 -21.69 0.79
C VAL A 176 -7.02 -21.22 -0.65
N ARG A 177 -7.73 -20.11 -0.80
CA ARG A 177 -7.96 -19.51 -2.13
C ARG A 177 -6.78 -18.62 -2.55
N THR A 178 -5.93 -19.08 -3.45
CA THR A 178 -4.72 -18.37 -3.92
C THR A 178 -4.81 -17.84 -5.36
N ARG A 179 -6.01 -17.89 -5.97
CA ARG A 179 -6.19 -17.49 -7.37
C ARG A 179 -5.77 -16.04 -7.59
N PHE A 180 -4.91 -15.85 -8.59
CA PHE A 180 -4.26 -14.58 -8.96
C PHE A 180 -3.45 -13.89 -7.86
N MET A 181 -3.10 -14.59 -6.77
CA MET A 181 -2.38 -14.03 -5.64
C MET A 181 -1.13 -13.27 -6.06
N LEU A 182 -0.33 -13.82 -6.99
CA LEU A 182 0.96 -13.29 -7.44
C LEU A 182 0.94 -12.80 -8.88
N LYS A 183 -0.25 -12.65 -9.48
CA LYS A 183 -0.37 -12.19 -10.86
C LYS A 183 0.18 -10.76 -11.02
N ASP A 184 0.92 -10.52 -12.09
CA ASP A 184 1.53 -9.22 -12.39
C ASP A 184 2.51 -8.75 -11.28
N THR A 185 3.36 -9.67 -10.79
CA THR A 185 4.48 -9.42 -9.86
C THR A 185 5.83 -9.77 -10.50
N ASP A 186 6.94 -9.41 -9.85
CA ASP A 186 8.32 -9.74 -10.25
C ASP A 186 8.82 -11.05 -9.61
N CYS A 187 7.90 -11.93 -9.19
CA CYS A 187 8.23 -13.23 -8.62
C CYS A 187 9.11 -14.08 -9.58
N PRO A 188 10.29 -14.55 -9.15
CA PRO A 188 11.25 -15.25 -10.03
C PRO A 188 10.70 -16.48 -10.76
N ASN A 189 9.80 -17.24 -10.13
CA ASN A 189 9.23 -18.45 -10.71
C ASN A 189 8.00 -18.22 -11.60
N GLY A 190 7.53 -16.97 -11.72
CA GLY A 190 6.40 -16.59 -12.57
C GLY A 190 5.06 -17.23 -12.22
N ILE A 191 4.93 -17.84 -11.03
CA ILE A 191 3.67 -18.44 -10.58
C ILE A 191 2.67 -17.30 -10.29
N GLU A 192 1.56 -17.24 -11.03
CA GLU A 192 0.52 -16.23 -10.80
C GLU A 192 -0.51 -16.65 -9.73
N SER A 193 -0.79 -17.95 -9.66
CA SER A 193 -1.76 -18.56 -8.72
C SER A 193 -1.09 -19.78 -8.08
N PRO A 194 -0.43 -19.61 -6.92
CA PRO A 194 0.25 -20.72 -6.26
C PRO A 194 -0.69 -21.84 -5.86
N ASP A 195 -0.24 -23.09 -5.98
CA ASP A 195 -0.95 -24.22 -5.41
C ASP A 195 -0.69 -24.27 -3.90
N ALA A 196 -1.76 -24.40 -3.11
CA ALA A 196 -1.72 -24.49 -1.65
C ALA A 196 -0.73 -25.54 -1.14
N THR A 197 -0.58 -26.64 -1.88
CA THR A 197 0.16 -27.84 -1.49
C THR A 197 1.57 -27.93 -2.11
N ILE A 198 1.95 -27.00 -3.00
CA ILE A 198 3.20 -27.05 -3.75
C ILE A 198 3.97 -25.74 -3.57
N GLY A 199 5.04 -25.80 -2.77
CA GLY A 199 6.03 -24.74 -2.63
C GLY A 199 7.29 -24.96 -3.46
N PRO A 200 8.24 -24.00 -3.48
CA PRO A 200 8.15 -22.67 -2.85
C PRO A 200 7.34 -21.66 -3.70
N TRP A 201 6.68 -20.69 -3.07
CA TRP A 201 5.95 -19.63 -3.77
C TRP A 201 6.82 -18.40 -3.97
N CYS A 202 6.83 -17.81 -5.17
CA CYS A 202 7.68 -16.64 -5.47
C CYS A 202 9.21 -16.89 -5.31
N GLN A 203 9.69 -18.14 -5.46
CA GLN A 203 11.13 -18.45 -5.62
C GLN A 203 11.38 -19.62 -6.57
N ASP A 204 12.62 -19.74 -7.05
CA ASP A 204 13.13 -20.91 -7.75
C ASP A 204 14.17 -21.68 -6.89
N ASN A 205 14.53 -22.89 -7.33
CA ASN A 205 15.45 -23.79 -6.63
C ASN A 205 16.91 -23.28 -6.54
N THR A 206 17.23 -22.16 -7.18
CA THR A 206 18.55 -21.53 -7.21
C THR A 206 18.61 -20.24 -6.39
N GLN A 207 17.45 -19.67 -6.03
CA GLN A 207 17.33 -18.48 -5.20
C GLN A 207 17.29 -18.90 -3.73
N GLY A 208 18.42 -18.75 -3.03
CA GLY A 208 18.46 -18.96 -1.59
C GLY A 208 17.55 -17.96 -0.87
N CYS A 209 16.69 -18.46 0.03
CA CYS A 209 15.89 -17.59 0.89
C CYS A 209 16.77 -17.03 1.99
N PHE A 210 16.98 -15.72 2.03
CA PHE A 210 17.52 -15.07 3.21
C PHE A 210 16.40 -14.92 4.25
N ALA A 211 16.14 -15.99 5.00
CA ALA A 211 15.53 -15.82 6.32
C ALA A 211 16.51 -14.99 7.18
N PRO A 212 16.06 -14.04 8.01
CA PRO A 212 16.95 -13.27 8.86
C PRO A 212 17.73 -14.21 9.80
N GLY A 213 19.03 -14.40 9.53
CA GLY A 213 19.90 -15.26 10.33
C GLY A 213 21.18 -15.79 9.68
N PHE A 214 21.29 -15.86 8.34
CA PHE A 214 22.50 -16.40 7.68
C PHE A 214 22.97 -15.54 6.49
N GLY A 215 24.29 -15.39 6.39
CA GLY A 215 24.98 -14.32 5.65
C GLY A 215 24.79 -14.31 4.12
N THR A 216 25.00 -13.10 3.58
CA THR A 216 24.94 -12.70 2.16
C THR A 216 25.74 -13.59 1.21
N PRO A 217 25.18 -13.93 0.02
CA PRO A 217 25.94 -13.66 -1.20
C PRO A 217 25.34 -12.62 -2.16
N THR A 218 26.26 -12.09 -2.93
CA THR A 218 26.20 -11.03 -3.93
C THR A 218 25.44 -11.42 -5.20
N GLY A 219 24.34 -10.75 -5.50
CA GLY A 219 23.70 -10.82 -6.81
C GLY A 219 22.26 -10.34 -6.78
N ALA A 220 22.02 -9.08 -7.15
CA ALA A 220 20.66 -8.62 -7.43
C ALA A 220 20.12 -9.42 -8.63
N PRO A 221 18.87 -9.93 -8.59
CA PRO A 221 18.25 -10.55 -9.76
C PRO A 221 18.18 -9.51 -10.88
N THR A 222 18.96 -9.72 -11.95
CA THR A 222 18.92 -8.91 -13.17
C THR A 222 17.77 -9.39 -14.04
N GLY A 223 16.54 -9.12 -13.62
CA GLY A 223 15.35 -9.29 -14.44
C GLY A 223 15.11 -8.04 -15.29
N THR A 224 15.71 -7.95 -16.47
CA THR A 224 15.35 -6.90 -17.44
C THR A 224 14.02 -7.26 -18.09
N LYS A 225 12.91 -6.69 -17.59
CA LYS A 225 11.64 -6.64 -18.33
C LYS A 225 11.12 -5.20 -18.44
N ASN A 226 10.32 -5.01 -19.48
CA ASN A 226 10.12 -3.80 -20.27
C ASN A 226 9.28 -2.73 -19.53
N PRO A 227 9.68 -1.43 -19.53
CA PRO A 227 8.93 -0.32 -18.89
C PRO A 227 7.50 -0.05 -19.41
N ASN A 228 6.99 -0.86 -20.34
CA ASN A 228 5.74 -0.62 -21.09
C ASN A 228 4.57 -1.54 -20.71
N GLU A 229 4.71 -2.44 -19.72
CA GLU A 229 3.63 -3.37 -19.34
C GLU A 229 2.60 -2.79 -18.34
N CYS A 230 2.71 -1.50 -17.99
CA CYS A 230 1.68 -0.76 -17.23
C CYS A 230 0.38 -0.48 -18.05
N ASN A 231 0.31 -0.92 -19.32
CA ASN A 231 -0.80 -0.62 -20.22
C ASN A 231 -1.99 -1.60 -20.12
N ASN A 232 -1.87 -2.69 -19.36
CA ASN A 232 -2.88 -3.75 -19.27
C ASN A 232 -3.53 -3.82 -17.87
N VAL A 233 -3.91 -2.68 -17.31
CA VAL A 233 -4.63 -2.63 -16.04
C VAL A 233 -6.12 -2.89 -16.27
N ASP A 234 -6.65 -3.95 -15.66
CA ASP A 234 -8.09 -4.19 -15.65
C ASP A 234 -8.79 -3.13 -14.77
N GLU A 235 -9.42 -2.15 -15.40
CA GLU A 235 -10.12 -1.02 -14.75
C GLU A 235 -11.64 -1.25 -14.69
N SER A 236 -12.10 -2.49 -14.87
CA SER A 236 -13.53 -2.84 -14.85
C SER A 236 -14.21 -2.51 -13.52
N ASP A 237 -13.49 -2.57 -12.40
CA ASP A 237 -13.95 -2.22 -11.05
C ASP A 237 -14.29 -0.72 -10.87
N PHE A 238 -13.83 0.17 -11.77
CA PHE A 238 -13.94 1.62 -11.58
C PHE A 238 -15.05 2.18 -12.44
N SER A 239 -16.09 2.66 -11.77
CA SER A 239 -17.21 3.32 -12.42
C SER A 239 -17.31 4.78 -11.99
N PHE A 240 -17.33 5.68 -12.96
CA PHE A 240 -17.53 7.11 -12.78
C PHE A 240 -18.89 7.49 -13.33
N LYS A 241 -19.80 7.97 -12.47
CA LYS A 241 -21.20 8.22 -12.83
C LYS A 241 -21.87 6.99 -13.48
N GLY A 242 -21.65 5.81 -12.90
CA GLY A 242 -22.18 4.52 -13.39
C GLY A 242 -21.59 4.04 -14.72
N LYS A 243 -20.42 4.56 -15.13
CA LYS A 243 -19.73 4.17 -16.37
C LYS A 243 -18.34 3.67 -16.06
N SER A 244 -17.96 2.50 -16.59
CA SER A 244 -16.59 2.00 -16.51
C SER A 244 -15.56 3.02 -17.01
N CYS A 245 -14.33 2.93 -16.54
CA CYS A 245 -13.22 3.78 -16.98
C CYS A 245 -13.15 3.98 -18.51
N LYS A 246 -13.20 2.88 -19.29
CA LYS A 246 -13.25 2.91 -20.76
C LYS A 246 -14.43 3.74 -21.30
N LYS A 247 -15.61 3.57 -20.71
CA LYS A 247 -16.85 4.25 -21.14
C LYS A 247 -16.87 5.71 -20.73
N TYR A 248 -16.35 6.05 -19.55
CA TYR A 248 -16.23 7.42 -19.07
C TYR A 248 -15.20 8.21 -19.90
N LEU A 249 -14.04 7.61 -20.19
CA LEU A 249 -12.92 8.25 -20.87
C LEU A 249 -12.99 8.25 -22.40
N LYS A 250 -13.91 7.51 -23.02
CA LYS A 250 -14.08 7.34 -24.49
C LYS A 250 -13.95 8.62 -25.35
N LYS A 251 -14.18 9.80 -24.79
CA LYS A 251 -13.95 11.11 -25.44
C LYS A 251 -13.31 12.07 -24.45
N LYS A 252 -12.33 12.86 -24.92
CA LYS A 252 -11.59 13.88 -24.16
C LYS A 252 -10.79 13.28 -22.99
N THR A 253 -10.14 12.14 -23.23
CA THR A 253 -9.36 11.37 -22.24
C THR A 253 -8.48 12.27 -21.38
N GLU A 254 -7.54 13.01 -21.97
CA GLU A 254 -6.62 13.88 -21.22
C GLU A 254 -7.32 14.93 -20.34
N LYS A 255 -8.42 15.53 -20.83
CA LYS A 255 -9.21 16.49 -20.05
C LYS A 255 -9.94 15.79 -18.91
N LYS A 256 -10.56 14.64 -19.19
CA LYS A 256 -11.32 13.87 -18.21
C LYS A 256 -10.46 13.21 -17.16
N CYS A 257 -9.25 12.80 -17.50
CA CYS A 257 -8.24 12.31 -16.58
C CYS A 257 -7.82 13.34 -15.55
N LYS A 258 -7.91 14.64 -15.90
CA LYS A 258 -7.68 15.76 -14.97
C LYS A 258 -8.92 16.13 -14.15
N ASN A 259 -10.10 15.57 -14.46
CA ASN A 259 -11.30 15.82 -13.68
C ASN A 259 -11.22 15.08 -12.35
N ARG A 260 -11.75 15.70 -11.31
CA ARG A 260 -12.16 15.01 -10.09
C ARG A 260 -13.64 14.71 -10.18
N ILE A 261 -14.02 13.47 -9.91
CA ILE A 261 -15.41 13.05 -9.80
C ILE A 261 -15.53 12.45 -8.43
N ASP A 262 -16.43 12.99 -7.62
CA ASP A 262 -16.60 12.55 -6.25
C ASP A 262 -15.25 12.63 -5.51
N GLY A 263 -14.56 13.77 -5.65
CA GLY A 263 -13.23 14.04 -5.09
C GLY A 263 -12.06 13.26 -5.74
N VAL A 264 -12.32 12.11 -6.36
CA VAL A 264 -11.30 11.23 -6.92
C VAL A 264 -10.87 11.72 -8.29
N LEU A 265 -9.57 11.96 -8.46
CA LEU A 265 -9.00 12.29 -9.76
C LEU A 265 -9.17 11.07 -10.67
N VAL A 266 -9.83 11.25 -11.81
CA VAL A 266 -10.15 10.15 -12.73
C VAL A 266 -8.90 9.39 -13.14
N ALA A 267 -7.77 10.08 -13.25
CA ALA A 267 -6.49 9.46 -13.55
C ALA A 267 -5.92 8.57 -12.43
N ASP A 268 -6.38 8.68 -11.19
CA ASP A 268 -5.94 7.79 -10.10
C ASP A 268 -6.77 6.48 -10.09
N SER A 269 -7.95 6.50 -10.70
CA SER A 269 -8.88 5.35 -10.80
C SER A 269 -8.91 4.66 -12.16
N CYS A 270 -8.68 5.42 -13.24
CA CYS A 270 -8.44 4.94 -14.62
C CYS A 270 -7.00 5.19 -15.14
N PRO A 271 -5.98 4.85 -14.36
CA PRO A 271 -4.60 5.24 -14.61
C PRO A 271 -3.96 4.70 -15.92
N SER A 272 -4.37 3.54 -16.45
CA SER A 272 -3.87 3.02 -17.74
C SER A 272 -4.41 3.82 -18.92
N LEU A 273 -5.71 4.14 -18.88
CA LEU A 273 -6.36 4.96 -19.91
C LEU A 273 -5.95 6.43 -19.81
N CYS A 274 -5.57 6.88 -18.61
CA CYS A 274 -5.08 8.23 -18.36
C CYS A 274 -3.58 8.41 -18.54
N LYS A 275 -2.87 7.37 -18.99
CA LYS A 275 -1.41 7.36 -19.17
C LYS A 275 -0.68 7.87 -17.92
N ARG A 276 -1.25 7.57 -16.75
CA ARG A 276 -0.76 8.02 -15.46
C ARG A 276 -0.40 6.80 -14.63
N PHE A 277 0.58 6.06 -15.13
CA PHE A 277 1.23 5.00 -14.39
C PHE A 277 2.73 5.11 -14.56
N CYS A 278 3.28 6.05 -13.83
CA CYS A 278 4.07 5.77 -12.63
C CYS A 278 3.63 6.84 -11.60
N PRO A 279 4.02 6.80 -10.31
CA PRO A 279 4.04 8.02 -9.50
C PRO A 279 4.56 9.15 -10.38
N PRO A 280 4.05 10.40 -10.30
CA PRO A 280 4.59 11.45 -11.15
C PRO A 280 6.10 11.43 -10.93
N CYS A 281 6.85 11.00 -11.95
CA CYS A 281 8.31 11.07 -11.98
C CYS A 281 8.62 12.55 -12.13
N LYS A 282 8.35 13.26 -11.04
CA LYS A 282 8.41 14.70 -10.93
C LYS A 282 8.85 14.98 -9.52
N ASP A 283 10.11 15.34 -9.44
CA ASP A 283 10.72 15.93 -8.27
C ASP A 283 9.83 17.05 -7.67
N LYS A 284 9.66 17.03 -6.35
CA LYS A 284 9.00 18.12 -5.63
C LYS A 284 9.79 19.41 -5.83
N SER A 285 9.11 20.45 -6.30
CA SER A 285 9.68 21.78 -6.49
C SER A 285 9.86 22.51 -5.15
N GLY A 286 10.96 23.24 -4.98
CA GLY A 286 11.21 24.08 -3.80
C GLY A 286 12.37 23.59 -2.93
N LYS A 287 12.50 24.17 -1.72
CA LYS A 287 13.47 23.72 -0.70
C LYS A 287 12.79 22.71 0.24
N ILE A 288 13.39 21.54 0.37
CA ILE A 288 12.97 20.44 1.24
C ILE A 288 13.84 20.45 2.50
N LYS A 289 13.25 20.36 3.70
CA LYS A 289 13.95 20.43 5.00
C LYS A 289 14.23 19.02 5.55
N LEU A 290 15.47 18.76 5.93
CA LEU A 290 15.94 17.55 6.61
C LEU A 290 15.85 17.70 8.13
N GLU A 291 15.84 16.57 8.84
CA GLU A 291 15.78 16.52 10.32
C GLU A 291 16.93 17.29 10.97
N ASN A 292 18.13 17.18 10.42
CA ASN A 292 19.33 17.90 10.86
C ASN A 292 19.34 19.40 10.51
N GLY A 293 18.20 20.00 10.16
CA GLY A 293 18.04 21.42 9.84
C GLY A 293 18.58 21.85 8.47
N LYS A 294 19.25 20.96 7.73
CA LYS A 294 19.72 21.25 6.37
C LYS A 294 18.56 21.26 5.39
N SER A 295 18.70 21.98 4.28
CA SER A 295 17.72 21.94 3.19
C SER A 295 18.37 21.59 1.86
N PHE A 296 17.62 20.91 1.00
CA PHE A 296 18.04 20.60 -0.37
C PHE A 296 16.93 20.85 -1.37
N ASN A 297 17.31 20.95 -2.63
CA ASN A 297 16.41 20.99 -3.77
C ASN A 297 16.70 19.75 -4.60
N CYS A 298 15.69 19.07 -5.14
CA CYS A 298 15.87 17.88 -5.95
C CYS A 298 16.87 18.09 -7.11
N LYS A 299 16.87 19.29 -7.73
CA LYS A 299 17.82 19.67 -8.80
C LYS A 299 19.29 19.70 -8.36
N LYS A 300 19.57 19.70 -7.05
CA LYS A 300 20.93 19.76 -6.47
C LYS A 300 21.40 18.43 -5.91
N ILE A 301 20.62 17.35 -6.03
CA ILE A 301 21.05 16.00 -5.63
C ILE A 301 22.06 15.48 -6.67
N LYS A 302 23.34 15.69 -6.41
CA LYS A 302 24.43 15.25 -7.31
C LYS A 302 24.99 13.85 -6.99
N LYS A 303 24.52 13.17 -5.94
CA LYS A 303 25.09 11.88 -5.50
C LYS A 303 24.00 10.94 -4.96
N LYS A 304 24.02 9.67 -5.41
CA LYS A 304 23.17 8.55 -4.92
C LYS A 304 23.08 8.46 -3.38
N LYS A 305 24.14 8.84 -2.65
CA LYS A 305 24.20 8.80 -1.18
C LYS A 305 23.13 9.65 -0.46
N LYS A 306 22.50 10.63 -1.11
CA LYS A 306 21.47 11.48 -0.47
C LYS A 306 20.04 10.99 -0.65
N CYS A 307 19.80 9.97 -1.48
CA CYS A 307 18.44 9.50 -1.77
C CYS A 307 17.81 8.75 -0.59
N ASN A 308 18.62 8.13 0.28
CA ASN A 308 18.12 7.41 1.45
C ASN A 308 18.02 8.30 2.70
N SER A 309 18.23 9.61 2.58
CA SER A 309 18.14 10.54 3.72
C SER A 309 16.68 10.83 4.05
N ILE A 310 16.31 10.70 5.32
CA ILE A 310 14.97 10.97 5.85
C ILE A 310 14.78 12.47 6.05
N THR A 311 13.62 12.99 5.66
CA THR A 311 13.25 14.40 5.81
C THR A 311 12.43 14.62 7.09
N LYS A 312 12.24 15.88 7.51
CA LYS A 312 11.42 16.21 8.70
C LYS A 312 9.98 15.73 8.63
N SER A 313 9.49 15.37 7.44
CA SER A 313 8.15 14.81 7.24
C SER A 313 8.15 13.28 7.19
N GLY A 314 9.20 12.61 7.70
CA GLY A 314 9.36 11.15 7.66
C GLY A 314 9.68 10.56 6.28
N ALA A 315 9.40 11.30 5.20
CA ALA A 315 9.66 10.85 3.84
C ALA A 315 11.15 10.82 3.48
N SER A 316 11.60 9.79 2.75
CA SER A 316 12.96 9.73 2.20
C SER A 316 13.15 10.70 1.02
N ALA A 317 14.37 11.14 0.77
CA ALA A 317 14.67 11.99 -0.38
C ALA A 317 14.37 11.29 -1.73
N LYS A 318 14.35 9.95 -1.77
CA LYS A 318 13.95 9.14 -2.92
C LYS A 318 12.46 9.29 -3.24
N GLU A 319 11.61 9.38 -2.21
CA GLU A 319 10.16 9.61 -2.34
C GLU A 319 9.83 11.03 -2.81
N ILE A 320 10.66 12.01 -2.40
CA ILE A 320 10.43 13.43 -2.73
C ILE A 320 11.04 13.81 -4.10
N CYS A 321 12.12 13.13 -4.49
CA CYS A 321 12.88 13.42 -5.71
C CYS A 321 13.12 12.15 -6.56
N PRO A 322 12.08 11.43 -6.99
CA PRO A 322 12.21 10.14 -7.66
C PRO A 322 12.99 10.22 -8.99
N VAL A 323 12.95 11.36 -9.68
CA VAL A 323 13.68 11.58 -10.94
C VAL A 323 15.16 11.81 -10.66
N ALA A 324 15.47 12.74 -9.74
CA ALA A 324 16.86 13.02 -9.38
C ALA A 324 17.56 11.80 -8.76
N CYS A 325 16.79 10.90 -8.13
CA CYS A 325 17.29 9.70 -7.49
C CYS A 325 17.31 8.45 -8.38
N LYS A 326 16.82 8.52 -9.63
CA LYS A 326 16.76 7.38 -10.56
C LYS A 326 16.11 6.14 -9.91
N PHE A 327 14.94 6.33 -9.32
CA PHE A 327 14.16 5.23 -8.75
C PHE A 327 13.79 4.25 -9.87
N GLU A 328 14.10 2.96 -9.75
CA GLU A 328 13.67 1.95 -10.75
C GLU A 328 12.14 1.87 -10.74
N GLY A 329 11.51 2.15 -11.88
CA GLY A 329 10.07 2.46 -11.97
C GLY A 329 9.78 3.95 -12.22
N CYS A 330 10.83 4.76 -12.30
CA CYS A 330 10.98 5.96 -13.11
C CYS A 330 12.20 5.76 -14.04
#